data_AF-A0A7U5NDG9-F1
#
_entry.id   AF-A0A7U5NDG9-F1
#
_cell.length_a   1.000
_cell.length_b   1.000
_cell.length_c   1.000
_cell.angle_alpha   90.00
_cell.angle_beta   90.00
_cell.angle_gamma   90.00
#
_symmetry.space_group_name_H-M   'P 1'
#
loop_
_entity.id
_entity.type
_entity.pdbx_description
1 polymer ?
#
loop_
_entity_poly.entity_id
_entity_poly.type
_entity_poly.pdbx_seq_one_letter_code
_entity_poly.pdbx_strand_id
1 'polypeptide(L)'
;MTISAQEASHKAAEYFREFTQDVYNLNITVEEIEKNVDHWLITLGFAQKTYSISNPAAKEYKQFKVDLETGEVLSMKIRTLN
;
A
#
# COMPACT_ATOMS: atom_id res chain seq x y z
N MET A 1 -9.15 8.37 -19.71
CA MET A 1 -10.08 7.94 -18.62
C MET A 1 -9.22 7.78 -17.39
N THR A 2 -9.61 8.35 -16.25
CA THR A 2 -8.80 8.24 -15.02
C THR A 2 -9.22 7.01 -14.22
N ILE A 3 -8.27 6.34 -13.58
CA ILE A 3 -8.55 5.17 -12.74
C ILE A 3 -9.23 5.59 -11.43
N SER A 4 -10.04 4.67 -10.89
CA SER A 4 -10.74 4.89 -9.61
C SER A 4 -9.81 4.75 -8.41
N ALA A 5 -10.24 5.25 -7.25
CA ALA A 5 -9.54 5.02 -5.97
C ALA A 5 -9.36 3.53 -5.65
N GLN A 6 -10.37 2.70 -5.97
CA GLN A 6 -10.32 1.26 -5.75
C GLN A 6 -9.26 0.60 -6.63
N GLU A 7 -9.21 1.00 -7.91
CA GLU A 7 -8.23 0.50 -8.87
C GLU A 7 -6.82 0.93 -8.51
N ALA A 8 -6.61 2.19 -8.11
CA ALA A 8 -5.32 2.69 -7.64
C ALA A 8 -4.85 1.94 -6.38
N SER A 9 -5.77 1.68 -5.44
CA SER A 9 -5.48 0.91 -4.23
C SER A 9 -5.09 -0.53 -4.54
N HIS A 10 -5.77 -1.14 -5.51
CA HIS A 10 -5.46 -2.49 -5.98
C HIS A 10 -4.07 -2.54 -6.61
N LYS A 11 -3.74 -1.60 -7.51
CA LYS A 11 -2.42 -1.49 -8.14
C LYS A 11 -1.30 -1.31 -7.14
N ALA A 12 -1.48 -0.45 -6.13
CA ALA A 12 -0.50 -0.28 -5.06
C ALA A 12 -0.28 -1.59 -4.28
N ALA A 13 -1.36 -2.31 -3.94
CA ALA A 13 -1.26 -3.56 -3.21
C ALA A 13 -0.61 -4.68 -4.04
N GLU A 14 -0.94 -4.81 -5.32
CA GLU A 14 -0.30 -5.75 -6.24
C GLU A 14 1.19 -5.47 -6.37
N TYR A 15 1.57 -4.23 -6.67
CA TYR A 15 2.97 -3.81 -6.77
C TYR A 15 3.76 -4.13 -5.50
N PHE A 16 3.17 -3.86 -4.32
CA PHE A 16 3.85 -4.14 -3.05
C PHE A 16 4.07 -5.64 -2.84
N ARG A 17 3.08 -6.47 -3.18
CA ARG A 17 3.21 -7.93 -3.09
C ARG A 17 4.29 -8.47 -4.02
N GLU A 18 4.35 -7.97 -5.26
CA GLU A 18 5.40 -8.36 -6.20
C GLU A 18 6.80 -7.97 -5.71
N PHE A 19 6.92 -6.77 -5.14
CA PHE A 19 8.19 -6.26 -4.62
C PHE A 19 8.71 -7.06 -3.42
N THR A 20 7.85 -7.47 -2.49
CA THR A 20 8.30 -8.13 -1.26
C THR A 20 8.61 -9.61 -1.40
N GLN A 21 8.23 -10.27 -2.51
CA GLN A 21 8.45 -11.69 -2.81
C GLN A 21 7.95 -12.73 -1.76
N ASP A 22 7.55 -12.29 -0.56
CA ASP A 22 7.21 -13.11 0.61
C ASP A 22 5.72 -12.94 1.01
N VAL A 23 4.88 -12.93 -0.02
CA VAL A 23 3.48 -12.45 -0.03
C VAL A 23 2.56 -13.16 0.96
N TYR A 24 2.88 -14.39 1.34
CA TYR A 24 1.97 -15.21 2.14
C TYR A 24 1.89 -14.80 3.61
N ASN A 25 2.91 -14.10 4.11
CA ASN A 25 3.02 -13.79 5.53
C ASN A 25 2.71 -12.32 5.87
N LEU A 26 2.28 -11.49 4.92
CA LEU A 26 1.87 -10.12 5.22
C LEU A 26 0.35 -9.97 5.22
N ASN A 27 -0.18 -9.30 6.24
CA ASN A 27 -1.54 -8.76 6.21
C ASN A 27 -1.46 -7.32 5.68
N ILE A 28 -2.02 -7.04 4.51
CA ILE A 28 -1.98 -5.72 3.86
C ILE A 28 -3.37 -5.10 3.90
N THR A 29 -3.46 -3.86 4.38
CA THR A 29 -4.69 -3.09 4.48
C THR A 29 -4.51 -1.70 3.88
N VAL A 30 -5.56 -1.15 3.25
CA VAL A 30 -5.58 0.24 2.78
C VAL A 30 -5.97 1.12 3.96
N GLU A 31 -5.12 2.09 4.30
CA GLU A 31 -5.31 2.96 5.48
C GLU A 31 -5.78 4.36 5.09
N GLU A 32 -5.29 4.88 3.96
CA GLU A 32 -5.53 6.25 3.53
C GLU A 32 -5.54 6.30 2.00
N ILE A 33 -6.45 7.10 1.45
CA ILE A 33 -6.57 7.37 0.03
C ILE A 33 -6.72 8.88 -0.14
N GLU A 34 -5.83 9.49 -0.92
CA GLU A 34 -5.89 10.90 -1.29
C GLU A 34 -5.79 11.04 -2.80
N LYS A 35 -6.66 11.88 -3.38
CA LYS A 35 -6.62 12.21 -4.80
C LYS A 35 -5.88 13.53 -5.00
N ASN A 36 -4.87 13.51 -5.86
CA ASN A 36 -4.20 14.71 -6.38
C ASN A 36 -4.56 14.95 -7.85
N VAL A 37 -3.96 15.98 -8.47
CA VAL A 37 -4.27 16.39 -9.84
C VAL A 37 -3.89 15.31 -10.86
N ASP A 38 -2.73 14.68 -10.68
CA ASP A 38 -2.08 13.76 -11.61
C ASP A 38 -1.88 12.34 -11.02
N HIS A 39 -2.14 12.15 -9.73
CA HIS A 39 -1.92 10.86 -9.07
C HIS A 39 -2.85 10.62 -7.88
N TRP A 40 -2.93 9.37 -7.46
CA TRP A 40 -3.41 8.94 -6.15
C TRP A 40 -2.24 8.76 -5.19
N LEU A 41 -2.43 9.18 -3.94
CA LEU A 41 -1.61 8.72 -2.83
C LEU A 41 -2.38 7.64 -2.07
N ILE A 42 -1.81 6.44 -2.04
CA ILE A 42 -2.37 5.29 -1.34
C ILE A 42 -1.44 4.93 -0.18
N THR A 43 -1.94 4.92 1.05
CA THR A 43 -1.18 4.40 2.18
C THR A 43 -1.63 2.96 2.45
N LEU A 44 -0.68 2.02 2.37
CA LEU A 44 -0.88 0.65 2.80
C LEU A 44 -0.24 0.44 4.16
N GLY A 45 -1.01 -0.13 5.07
CA GLY A 45 -0.52 -0.70 6.31
C GLY A 45 -0.19 -2.18 6.08
N PHE A 46 0.89 -2.65 6.67
CA PHE A 46 1.26 -4.06 6.61
C PHE A 46 1.90 -4.52 7.92
N ALA A 47 1.66 -5.78 8.26
CA ALA A 47 2.30 -6.43 9.40
C ALA A 47 2.55 -7.90 9.06
N GLN A 48 3.59 -8.48 9.64
CA GLN A 48 3.78 -9.93 9.58
C GLN A 48 2.60 -10.63 10.27
N LYS A 49 2.10 -11.70 9.65
CA LYS A 49 1.13 -12.59 10.28
C LYS A 49 1.83 -13.32 11.41
N THR A 50 1.60 -12.86 12.63
CA THR A 50 2.01 -13.57 13.85
C THR A 50 0.81 -14.29 14.44
N TYR A 51 1.02 -15.55 14.82
CA TYR A 51 0.04 -16.31 15.62
C TYR A 51 0.30 -16.15 17.12
N SER A 52 1.31 -15.36 17.51
CA SER A 52 1.67 -15.13 18.90
C SER A 52 0.94 -13.92 19.46
N ILE A 53 0.10 -14.15 20.48
CA ILE A 53 -0.59 -13.10 21.24
C ILE A 53 0.40 -12.26 22.06
N SER A 54 1.56 -12.82 22.43
CA SER A 54 2.55 -12.15 23.29
C SER A 54 3.42 -11.13 22.55
N ASN A 55 3.40 -11.11 21.22
CA ASN A 55 4.14 -10.14 20.41
C ASN A 55 3.35 -9.80 19.15
N PRO A 56 2.34 -8.89 19.24
CA PRO A 56 1.62 -8.44 18.06
C PRO A 56 2.61 -7.78 17.10
N ALA A 57 2.55 -8.17 15.82
CA ALA A 57 3.45 -7.61 14.83
C ALA A 57 3.22 -6.11 14.71
N ALA A 58 4.30 -5.33 14.77
CA ALA A 58 4.25 -3.90 14.56
C ALA A 58 3.70 -3.63 13.15
N LYS A 59 2.68 -2.78 13.07
CA LYS A 59 2.14 -2.35 11.79
C LYS A 59 3.06 -1.29 11.22
N GLU A 60 3.60 -1.58 10.05
CA GLU A 60 4.38 -0.66 9.25
C GLU A 60 3.53 -0.05 8.15
N TYR A 61 3.99 1.07 7.59
CA TYR A 61 3.24 1.80 6.59
C TYR A 61 4.13 2.18 5.41
N LYS A 62 3.56 2.04 4.21
CA LYS A 62 4.15 2.60 2.98
C LYS A 62 3.12 3.45 2.27
N GLN A 63 3.59 4.56 1.71
CA GLN A 63 2.79 5.40 0.82
C GLN A 63 3.23 5.18 -0.62
N PHE A 64 2.25 5.00 -1.49
CA PHE A 64 2.40 4.77 -2.91
C PHE A 64 1.87 5.97 -3.67
N LYS A 65 2.61 6.42 -4.67
CA LYS A 65 2.12 7.35 -5.69
C LYS A 65 1.71 6.54 -6.90
N VAL A 66 0.43 6.60 -7.28
CA VAL A 66 -0.12 5.86 -8.42
C VAL A 66 -0.63 6.86 -9.45
N ASP A 67 -0.14 6.78 -10.67
CA ASP A 67 -0.55 7.66 -11.77
C ASP A 67 -2.07 7.59 -12.01
N LEU A 68 -2.71 8.75 -12.17
CA LEU A 68 -4.16 8.86 -12.23
C LEU A 68 -4.75 8.33 -13.54
N GLU A 69 -3.99 8.31 -14.63
CA GLU A 69 -4.47 7.89 -15.95
C GLU A 69 -4.12 6.44 -16.27
N THR A 70 -2.91 6.02 -15.91
CA THR A 70 -2.33 4.73 -16.30
C THR A 70 -2.40 3.68 -15.20
N GLY A 71 -2.47 4.11 -13.94
CA GLY A 71 -2.34 3.22 -12.79
C GLY A 71 -0.92 2.72 -12.52
N GLU A 72 0.09 3.30 -13.18
CA GLU A 72 1.49 3.01 -12.90
C GLU A 72 1.87 3.46 -11.48
N VAL A 73 2.58 2.61 -10.74
CA VAL A 73 3.14 2.98 -9.44
C VAL A 73 4.43 3.76 -9.64
N LEU A 74 4.33 5.09 -9.55
CA LEU A 74 5.43 6.03 -9.79
C LEU A 74 6.46 6.04 -8.65
N SER A 75 6.03 5.79 -7.41
CA SER A 75 6.96 5.67 -6.27
C SER A 75 6.34 4.94 -5.09
N MET A 76 7.20 4.38 -4.24
CA MET A 76 6.86 3.78 -2.95
C MET A 76 7.82 4.30 -1.89
N LYS A 77 7.30 4.77 -0.74
CA LYS A 77 8.11 5.33 0.35
C LYS A 77 7.67 4.78 1.70
N ILE A 78 8.60 4.67 2.64
CA ILE A 78 8.29 4.39 4.06
C ILE A 78 7.53 5.59 4.61
N ARG A 79 6.46 5.34 5.37
CA ARG A 79 5.72 6.36 6.10
C ARG A 79 5.87 6.11 7.59
N THR A 80 6.47 7.05 8.29
CA THR A 80 6.48 7.07 9.75
C THR A 80 5.25 7.83 10.21
N LEU A 81 4.40 7.19 11.02
CA LEU A 81 3.35 7.88 11.75
C LEU A 81 3.99 8.36 13.05
N ASN A 82 4.14 9.68 13.18
CA ASN A 82 4.61 10.32 14.41
C ASN A 82 3.43 10.60 15.34
#